data_AF-A0A554VAK4-F1
#
_entry.id   AF-A0A554VAK4-F1
#
_cell.length_a   1.000
_cell.length_b   1.000
_cell.length_c   1.000
_cell.angle_alpha   90.00
_cell.angle_beta   90.00
_cell.angle_gamma   90.00
#
_symmetry.space_group_name_H-M   'P 1'
#
loop_
_entity.id
_entity.type
_entity.pdbx_description
1 polymer ?
#
loop_
_entity_poly.entity_id
_entity_poly.type
_entity_poly.pdbx_seq_one_letter_code
_entity_poly.pdbx_strand_id
1 'polypeptide(L)'
;MKKIIFNFLLISGHLIFSQSGPIDIPQIFPASPEASTLGKFGEIPVNMSIGVANQSIPIYTIQEGNFQLPITLNYNYTGLLVDEIPGATGLGWSLSAGGIITRQLRGRPDEEPNGYIGTNRIGLNKVIPYINNQLSSVDRRSFEENSALGIWDTQPDKFMISVGNIQASFYFDENKNAVIKPYKPYKIEVINGDFAQGLKVTDDNGIQYFFQSTETTKRIPPIGINDLVSTPAYGYISGWKLSKILLTDNRVITLNYTGYYHTQRIFSQSYTKSIGPSGCGNNLRNSEARYGISSKILESISFSLGTVNFVSTRPVTTELNQYLARIDKIKVNDYFSKEIFNYDLVYDNNNKTRKLLTDITINNDPSHRYQFYYKNSPSDNIAFTKQDFWGFANVNNTGKLVDINDLYGPRQPNFDRSSDGALQKIIYPTKGSTEFVYEQNTYDPGVDGDEFDDFYDPLNSACTNPNETYRAFANASYPNGDDDAEAKTFTITEVTAADISITVTKAAVGGSVIAKIAEINTTSGLACADYREVNDCDPLTPCYIATLSYGGGFLQPGQILTNSFNPLCI
;
A
#
# COMPACT_ATOMS: atom_id res chain seq x y z
N MET A 1 79.61 -16.54 68.20
CA MET A 1 79.21 -17.96 68.12
C MET A 1 77.91 -18.07 67.33
N LYS A 2 77.74 -19.21 66.67
CA LYS A 2 76.75 -19.62 65.66
C LYS A 2 75.25 -19.34 65.92
N LYS A 3 74.51 -19.35 64.79
CA LYS A 3 73.13 -19.86 64.47
C LYS A 3 72.18 -18.72 64.02
N ILE A 4 71.74 -18.56 62.76
CA ILE A 4 71.09 -19.42 61.71
C ILE A 4 69.61 -19.77 62.01
N ILE A 5 68.71 -19.22 61.15
CA ILE A 5 67.36 -19.72 60.71
C ILE A 5 66.20 -19.50 61.73
N PHE A 6 64.97 -19.04 61.43
CA PHE A 6 64.10 -19.11 60.24
C PHE A 6 62.88 -18.14 60.30
N ASN A 7 62.27 -17.91 59.12
CA ASN A 7 60.82 -17.81 58.81
C ASN A 7 59.98 -16.51 58.87
N PHE A 8 59.52 -16.11 57.66
CA PHE A 8 58.11 -15.89 57.24
C PHE A 8 57.23 -14.90 58.04
N LEU A 9 56.94 -13.71 57.48
CA LEU A 9 55.61 -13.39 56.90
C LEU A 9 55.53 -11.94 56.36
N LEU A 10 55.21 -11.83 55.06
CA LEU A 10 54.23 -10.92 54.44
C LEU A 10 54.20 -9.43 54.84
N ILE A 11 54.74 -8.57 53.96
CA ILE A 11 54.03 -7.55 53.16
C ILE A 11 55.12 -6.65 52.54
N SER A 12 55.60 -7.04 51.35
CA SER A 12 56.42 -6.17 50.51
C SER A 12 55.48 -5.22 49.76
N GLY A 13 55.47 -3.96 50.18
CA GLY A 13 54.91 -2.87 49.39
C GLY A 13 55.76 -2.66 48.15
N HIS A 14 55.39 -3.30 47.04
CA HIS A 14 55.85 -2.90 45.72
C HIS A 14 55.02 -1.71 45.27
N LEU A 15 55.65 -0.54 45.26
CA LEU A 15 55.17 0.62 44.52
C LEU A 15 55.19 0.25 43.03
N ILE A 16 54.01 -0.07 42.49
CA ILE A 16 53.80 -0.24 41.06
C ILE A 16 53.74 1.17 40.47
N PHE A 17 54.80 1.58 39.78
CA PHE A 17 54.75 2.72 38.88
C PHE A 17 53.99 2.28 37.62
N SER A 18 52.75 2.75 37.48
CA SER A 18 52.09 2.79 36.18
C SER A 18 52.86 3.76 35.28
N GLN A 19 53.46 3.25 34.21
CA GLN A 19 53.91 4.08 33.09
C GLN A 19 52.74 4.15 32.11
N SER A 20 51.91 5.19 32.25
CA SER A 20 51.02 5.60 31.18
C SER A 20 51.88 6.12 30.04
N GLY A 21 52.21 5.26 29.07
CA GLY A 21 52.68 5.73 27.77
C GLY A 21 51.66 6.71 27.19
N PRO A 22 52.09 7.80 26.52
CA PRO A 22 51.15 8.72 25.90
C PRO A 22 50.22 7.94 24.98
N ILE A 23 48.91 8.13 25.16
CA ILE A 23 47.88 7.59 24.27
C ILE A 23 48.12 8.26 22.92
N ASP A 24 48.69 7.50 21.99
CA ASP A 24 48.89 7.94 20.62
C ASP A 24 47.50 8.02 19.97
N ILE A 25 46.98 9.24 19.87
CA ILE A 25 45.73 9.54 19.19
C ILE A 25 45.94 9.11 17.73
N PRO A 26 45.06 8.29 17.12
CA PRO A 26 45.21 7.93 15.72
C PRO A 26 45.31 9.22 14.89
N GLN A 27 46.46 9.45 14.26
CA GLN A 27 46.65 10.57 13.34
C GLN A 27 45.85 10.28 12.08
N ILE A 28 44.60 10.74 12.06
CA ILE A 28 43.77 10.76 10.86
C ILE A 28 44.32 11.88 9.99
N PHE A 29 45.14 11.53 9.01
CA PHE A 29 45.54 12.47 7.97
C PHE A 29 44.32 12.75 7.09
N PRO A 30 43.98 14.02 6.80
CA PRO A 30 42.96 14.32 5.82
C PRO A 30 43.40 13.75 4.48
N ALA A 31 42.52 12.94 3.86
CA ALA A 31 42.70 12.54 2.47
C ALA A 31 42.78 13.81 1.60
N SER A 32 43.60 13.79 0.54
CA SER A 32 43.64 14.91 -0.41
C SER A 32 42.22 15.22 -0.90
N PRO A 33 41.89 16.48 -1.26
CA PRO A 33 40.56 16.84 -1.75
C PRO A 33 40.04 15.89 -2.84
N GLU A 34 40.92 15.46 -3.75
CA GLU A 34 40.64 14.47 -4.81
C GLU A 34 40.36 13.06 -4.25
N ALA A 35 41.13 12.57 -3.26
CA ALA A 35 40.89 11.29 -2.61
C ALA A 35 39.64 11.32 -1.70
N SER A 36 39.34 12.46 -1.09
CA SER A 36 38.12 12.70 -0.31
C SER A 36 36.88 12.71 -1.21
N THR A 37 36.97 13.28 -2.43
CA THR A 37 35.87 13.17 -3.41
C THR A 37 35.63 11.75 -3.87
N LEU A 38 36.68 10.92 -4.00
CA LEU A 38 36.53 9.49 -4.33
C LEU A 38 35.81 8.70 -3.22
N GLY A 39 36.04 9.05 -1.94
CA GLY A 39 35.30 8.49 -0.81
C GLY A 39 33.81 8.85 -0.82
N LYS A 40 33.45 10.05 -1.28
CA LYS A 40 32.04 10.49 -1.42
C LYS A 40 31.27 9.74 -2.51
N PHE A 41 31.94 9.19 -3.52
CA PHE A 41 31.29 8.31 -4.52
C PHE A 41 30.80 6.98 -3.92
N GLY A 42 31.18 6.65 -2.68
CA GLY A 42 30.72 5.45 -1.97
C GLY A 42 29.50 5.67 -1.06
N GLU A 43 29.05 6.91 -0.84
CA GLU A 43 27.87 7.22 -0.01
C GLU A 43 26.59 7.05 -0.84
N ILE A 44 26.14 5.81 -0.96
CA ILE A 44 24.84 5.49 -1.56
C ILE A 44 23.76 6.01 -0.60
N PRO A 45 22.84 6.87 -1.04
CA PRO A 45 21.77 7.33 -0.17
C PRO A 45 20.92 6.13 0.24
N VAL A 46 20.92 5.83 1.53
CA VAL A 46 20.05 4.83 2.14
C VAL A 46 18.89 5.54 2.81
N ASN A 47 17.66 5.11 2.54
CA ASN A 47 16.52 5.59 3.30
C ASN A 47 16.34 4.71 4.53
N MET A 48 16.95 5.14 5.65
CA MET A 48 16.92 4.41 6.92
C MET A 48 15.50 4.19 7.46
N SER A 49 14.54 5.08 7.16
CA SER A 49 13.17 4.98 7.67
C SER A 49 12.32 3.88 7.00
N ILE A 50 12.73 3.42 5.82
CA ILE A 50 12.03 2.35 5.06
C ILE A 50 12.95 1.17 4.73
N GLY A 51 14.23 1.22 5.14
CA GLY A 51 15.20 0.15 4.94
C GLY A 51 15.65 -0.07 3.49
N VAL A 52 15.58 0.96 2.63
CA VAL A 52 15.86 0.83 1.19
C VAL A 52 17.22 1.41 0.82
N ALA A 53 18.04 0.62 0.12
CA ALA A 53 19.22 1.09 -0.57
C ALA A 53 18.82 1.75 -1.90
N ASN A 54 19.11 3.04 -2.08
CA ASN A 54 18.80 3.77 -3.30
C ASN A 54 20.07 3.96 -4.13
N GLN A 55 20.35 2.99 -5.01
CA GLN A 55 21.46 3.09 -5.96
C GLN A 55 20.95 3.49 -7.34
N SER A 56 21.57 4.51 -7.93
CA SER A 56 21.33 4.91 -9.31
C SER A 56 22.57 4.72 -10.18
N ILE A 57 22.42 4.01 -11.29
CA ILE A 57 23.47 3.86 -12.30
C ILE A 57 23.09 4.74 -13.50
N PRO A 58 23.83 5.84 -13.75
CA PRO A 58 23.60 6.67 -14.93
C PRO A 58 24.05 5.92 -16.19
N ILE A 59 23.17 5.84 -17.17
CA ILE A 59 23.44 5.18 -18.47
C ILE A 59 23.76 6.24 -19.53
N TYR A 60 22.90 7.24 -19.68
CA TYR A 60 23.08 8.33 -20.63
C TYR A 60 22.17 9.50 -20.25
N THR A 61 22.52 10.73 -20.59
CA THR A 61 21.62 11.88 -20.43
C THR A 61 21.35 12.47 -21.80
N ILE A 62 20.09 12.43 -22.24
CA ILE A 62 19.67 13.06 -23.48
C ILE A 62 19.62 14.57 -23.24
N GLN A 63 20.48 15.30 -23.95
CA GLN A 63 20.53 16.75 -23.92
C GLN A 63 19.82 17.31 -25.14
N GLU A 64 18.74 18.05 -24.92
CA GLU A 64 18.05 18.82 -25.93
C GLU A 64 18.02 20.29 -25.53
N GLY A 65 19.10 21.01 -25.88
CA GLY A 65 19.26 22.45 -25.60
C GLY A 65 19.32 22.67 -24.10
N ASN A 66 18.28 23.24 -23.48
CA ASN A 66 18.23 23.39 -22.01
C ASN A 66 17.50 22.24 -21.30
N PHE A 67 16.86 21.34 -22.05
CA PHE A 67 16.17 20.18 -21.47
C PHE A 67 17.10 18.98 -21.33
N GLN A 68 16.96 18.28 -20.21
CA GLN A 68 17.72 17.06 -19.89
C GLN A 68 16.75 15.93 -19.55
N LEU A 69 16.91 14.80 -20.23
CA LEU A 69 16.24 13.55 -19.88
C LEU A 69 17.30 12.51 -19.49
N PRO A 70 17.56 12.32 -18.18
CA PRO A 70 18.49 11.31 -17.72
C PRO A 70 17.89 9.91 -17.90
N ILE A 71 18.69 9.00 -18.43
CA ILE A 71 18.43 7.56 -18.52
C ILE A 71 19.25 6.90 -17.42
N THR A 72 18.56 6.36 -16.42
CA THR A 72 19.17 5.76 -15.23
C THR A 72 18.58 4.39 -14.96
N LEU A 73 19.41 3.49 -14.44
CA LEU A 73 18.97 2.22 -13.88
C LEU A 73 19.00 2.35 -12.35
N ASN A 74 17.83 2.24 -11.72
CA ASN A 74 17.66 2.48 -10.29
C ASN A 74 17.35 1.19 -9.55
N TYR A 75 18.10 0.93 -8.48
CA TYR A 75 17.83 -0.14 -7.54
C TYR A 75 16.98 0.41 -6.39
N ASN A 76 15.78 -0.15 -6.22
CA ASN A 76 14.83 0.21 -5.17
C ASN A 76 14.15 -1.06 -4.67
N TYR A 77 14.86 -1.84 -3.84
CA TYR A 77 14.32 -3.08 -3.28
C TYR A 77 13.96 -2.89 -1.81
N THR A 78 12.69 -3.13 -1.49
CA THR A 78 12.13 -3.04 -0.12
C THR A 78 12.03 -4.39 0.58
N GLY A 79 12.38 -5.48 -0.12
CA GLY A 79 12.16 -6.86 0.32
C GLY A 79 11.26 -7.65 -0.64
N LEU A 80 11.25 -8.96 -0.48
CA LEU A 80 10.60 -9.92 -1.37
C LEU A 80 9.10 -9.95 -1.11
N LEU A 81 8.33 -9.32 -1.98
CA LEU A 81 6.87 -9.45 -1.99
C LEU A 81 6.45 -10.72 -2.73
N VAL A 82 5.52 -11.49 -2.15
CA VAL A 82 5.11 -12.79 -2.68
C VAL A 82 4.40 -12.68 -4.02
N ASP A 83 3.56 -11.66 -4.18
CA ASP A 83 2.77 -11.44 -5.39
C ASP A 83 3.41 -10.43 -6.36
N GLU A 84 4.64 -9.96 -6.08
CA GLU A 84 5.38 -9.07 -6.97
C GLU A 84 5.94 -9.83 -8.17
N ILE A 85 5.70 -9.27 -9.36
CA ILE A 85 6.29 -9.68 -10.63
C ILE A 85 7.27 -8.60 -11.08
N PRO A 86 8.59 -8.90 -11.13
CA PRO A 86 9.59 -7.94 -11.57
C PRO A 86 9.45 -7.54 -13.03
N GLY A 87 9.92 -6.34 -13.34
CA GLY A 87 9.99 -5.82 -14.70
C GLY A 87 11.13 -6.43 -15.53
N ALA A 88 11.31 -5.89 -16.75
CA ALA A 88 12.28 -6.37 -17.72
C ALA A 88 13.76 -6.17 -17.32
N THR A 89 14.04 -5.47 -16.22
CA THR A 89 15.39 -5.25 -15.68
C THR A 89 15.73 -6.17 -14.50
N GLY A 90 14.83 -7.09 -14.14
CA GLY A 90 15.02 -8.01 -13.02
C GLY A 90 14.52 -7.44 -11.68
N LEU A 91 14.54 -8.27 -10.64
CA LEU A 91 14.04 -7.93 -9.30
C LEU A 91 14.86 -6.78 -8.69
N GLY A 92 14.16 -5.81 -8.10
CA GLY A 92 14.75 -4.65 -7.43
C GLY A 92 15.27 -3.56 -8.37
N TRP A 93 15.47 -3.84 -9.66
CA TRP A 93 15.95 -2.87 -10.65
C TRP A 93 14.83 -2.32 -11.52
N SER A 94 14.88 -1.02 -11.78
CA SER A 94 13.93 -0.31 -12.64
C SER A 94 14.67 0.64 -13.59
N LEU A 95 14.28 0.65 -14.85
CA LEU A 95 14.78 1.59 -15.84
C LEU A 95 13.96 2.87 -15.83
N SER A 96 14.60 4.00 -15.48
CA SER A 96 14.02 5.33 -15.63
C SER A 96 14.58 5.97 -16.89
N ALA A 97 13.85 5.85 -17.99
CA ALA A 97 14.22 6.35 -19.32
C ALA A 97 13.05 7.04 -20.05
N GLY A 98 11.90 7.14 -19.40
CA GLY A 98 10.68 7.68 -19.97
C GLY A 98 9.75 8.17 -18.87
N GLY A 99 8.48 8.29 -19.23
CA GLY A 99 7.43 8.65 -18.28
C GLY A 99 6.30 7.64 -18.30
N ILE A 100 5.57 7.57 -17.19
CA ILE A 100 4.34 6.81 -17.09
C ILE A 100 3.30 7.56 -16.25
N ILE A 101 2.04 7.44 -16.65
CA ILE A 101 0.89 7.66 -15.79
C ILE A 101 0.32 6.29 -15.46
N THR A 102 0.29 5.91 -14.18
CA THR A 102 -0.35 4.68 -13.72
C THR A 102 -1.68 4.99 -13.05
N ARG A 103 -2.61 4.03 -13.13
CA ARG A 103 -3.93 4.12 -12.53
C ARG A 103 -4.06 3.08 -11.43
N GLN A 104 -4.39 3.54 -10.23
CA GLN A 104 -4.90 2.68 -9.16
C GLN A 104 -6.42 2.72 -9.22
N LEU A 105 -6.99 1.63 -9.72
CA LEU A 105 -8.43 1.42 -9.82
C LEU A 105 -9.07 1.34 -8.42
N ARG A 106 -10.17 2.06 -8.20
CA ARG A 106 -10.97 2.10 -6.98
C ARG A 106 -12.42 1.83 -7.32
N GLY A 107 -12.80 0.55 -7.30
CA GLY A 107 -14.13 0.15 -7.76
C GLY A 107 -14.12 -0.07 -9.27
N ARG A 108 -14.70 0.86 -10.04
CA ARG A 108 -14.83 0.75 -11.50
C ARG A 108 -13.94 1.77 -12.20
N PRO A 109 -13.68 1.60 -13.51
CA PRO A 109 -13.04 2.65 -14.25
C PRO A 109 -13.93 3.89 -14.29
N ASP A 110 -13.42 5.00 -13.77
CA ASP A 110 -13.99 6.36 -13.82
C ASP A 110 -14.81 6.66 -15.10
N GLU A 111 -14.33 6.28 -16.28
CA GLU A 111 -14.91 6.57 -17.60
C GLU A 111 -16.02 5.60 -18.05
N GLU A 112 -16.23 4.47 -17.37
CA GLU A 112 -17.33 3.54 -17.69
C GLU A 112 -18.70 4.20 -17.49
N PRO A 113 -19.79 3.71 -18.10
CA PRO A 113 -21.12 4.33 -17.96
C PRO A 113 -21.55 4.60 -16.52
N ASN A 114 -21.26 3.68 -15.60
CA ASN A 114 -21.52 3.79 -14.16
C ASN A 114 -20.26 4.14 -13.34
N GLY A 115 -19.18 4.56 -14.00
CA GLY A 115 -17.97 5.10 -13.38
C GLY A 115 -18.20 6.49 -12.80
N TYR A 116 -17.27 6.95 -11.96
CA TYR A 116 -17.38 8.24 -11.26
C TYR A 116 -17.64 9.43 -12.21
N ILE A 117 -16.92 9.50 -13.34
CA ILE A 117 -17.04 10.56 -14.36
C ILE A 117 -17.65 10.09 -15.70
N GLY A 118 -18.25 8.90 -15.68
CA GLY A 118 -18.86 8.23 -16.82
C GLY A 118 -20.02 8.98 -17.48
N THR A 119 -20.68 8.33 -18.44
CA THR A 119 -21.87 8.90 -19.10
C THR A 119 -23.00 9.20 -18.11
N ASN A 120 -23.20 8.35 -17.09
CA ASN A 120 -24.22 8.57 -16.06
C ASN A 120 -23.75 9.52 -14.96
N ARG A 121 -22.48 9.94 -14.98
CA ARG A 121 -21.83 10.87 -14.02
C ARG A 121 -22.19 10.55 -12.57
N ILE A 122 -21.89 9.33 -12.11
CA ILE A 122 -22.28 8.87 -10.76
C ILE A 122 -21.74 9.80 -9.67
N GLY A 123 -20.51 10.30 -9.83
CA GLY A 123 -19.93 11.29 -8.93
C GLY A 123 -20.82 12.53 -8.76
N LEU A 124 -21.21 13.17 -9.88
CA LEU A 124 -22.03 14.38 -9.84
C LEU A 124 -23.48 14.10 -9.42
N ASN A 125 -24.11 13.09 -10.04
CA ASN A 125 -25.56 12.90 -9.98
C ASN A 125 -26.02 12.10 -8.75
N LYS A 126 -25.11 11.37 -8.10
CA LYS A 126 -25.45 10.45 -7.00
C LYS A 126 -24.59 10.69 -5.77
N VAL A 127 -23.27 10.74 -5.91
CA VAL A 127 -22.34 10.88 -4.77
C VAL A 127 -22.46 12.26 -4.11
N ILE A 128 -22.40 13.35 -4.89
CA ILE A 128 -22.51 14.71 -4.33
C ILE A 128 -23.85 14.93 -3.61
N PRO A 129 -25.02 14.59 -4.19
CA PRO A 129 -26.30 14.65 -3.46
C PRO A 129 -26.35 13.78 -2.21
N TYR A 130 -25.73 12.59 -2.22
CA TYR A 130 -25.68 11.71 -1.04
C TYR A 130 -24.91 12.36 0.10
N ILE A 131 -23.70 12.87 -0.17
CA ILE A 131 -22.83 13.52 0.83
C ILE A 131 -23.50 14.77 1.40
N ASN A 132 -24.19 15.53 0.55
CA ASN A 132 -24.92 16.74 0.97
C ASN A 132 -26.29 16.45 1.59
N ASN A 133 -26.66 15.18 1.78
CA ASN A 133 -27.95 14.75 2.32
C ASN A 133 -29.16 15.31 1.54
N GLN A 134 -29.06 15.33 0.21
CA GLN A 134 -30.05 15.86 -0.72
C GLN A 134 -30.90 14.78 -1.42
N LEU A 135 -30.64 13.50 -1.13
CA LEU A 135 -31.40 12.38 -1.69
C LEU A 135 -32.65 12.07 -0.87
N SER A 136 -33.73 11.64 -1.54
CA SER A 136 -34.91 11.07 -0.87
C SER A 136 -34.54 9.75 -0.18
N SER A 137 -35.34 9.29 0.80
CA SER A 137 -35.10 8.00 1.48
C SER A 137 -35.06 6.82 0.50
N VAL A 138 -35.86 6.86 -0.56
CA VAL A 138 -35.90 5.82 -1.60
C VAL A 138 -34.62 5.88 -2.46
N ASP A 139 -34.23 7.06 -2.91
CA ASP A 139 -33.01 7.23 -3.72
C ASP A 139 -31.74 6.94 -2.92
N ARG A 140 -31.73 7.29 -1.63
CA ARG A 140 -30.64 6.99 -0.71
C ARG A 140 -30.46 5.49 -0.56
N ARG A 141 -31.54 4.76 -0.28
CA ARG A 141 -31.51 3.30 -0.19
C ARG A 141 -31.02 2.67 -1.50
N SER A 142 -31.54 3.14 -2.64
CA SER A 142 -31.10 2.67 -3.95
C SER A 142 -29.61 2.94 -4.19
N PHE A 143 -29.10 4.10 -3.77
CA PHE A 143 -27.68 4.43 -3.83
C PHE A 143 -26.83 3.50 -2.98
N GLU A 144 -27.21 3.27 -1.74
CA GLU A 144 -26.49 2.39 -0.81
C GLU A 144 -26.46 0.94 -1.34
N GLU A 145 -27.59 0.42 -1.82
CA GLU A 145 -27.70 -0.92 -2.42
C GLU A 145 -26.82 -1.05 -3.68
N ASN A 146 -26.92 -0.12 -4.64
CA ASN A 146 -26.13 -0.18 -5.88
C ASN A 146 -24.64 0.02 -5.64
N SER A 147 -24.26 0.82 -4.63
CA SER A 147 -22.87 1.02 -4.22
C SER A 147 -22.31 -0.23 -3.57
N ALA A 148 -23.06 -0.88 -2.67
CA ALA A 148 -22.66 -2.12 -2.01
C ALA A 148 -22.48 -3.28 -3.01
N LEU A 149 -23.26 -3.30 -4.09
CA LEU A 149 -23.12 -4.28 -5.17
C LEU A 149 -22.00 -3.95 -6.17
N GLY A 150 -21.34 -2.80 -6.05
CA GLY A 150 -20.30 -2.33 -6.97
C GLY A 150 -20.83 -1.88 -8.35
N ILE A 151 -22.14 -1.73 -8.50
CA ILE A 151 -22.77 -1.31 -9.76
C ILE A 151 -22.42 0.15 -10.05
N TRP A 152 -22.45 0.99 -9.02
CA TRP A 152 -22.11 2.40 -9.07
C TRP A 152 -20.76 2.66 -8.43
N ASP A 153 -19.94 3.41 -9.15
CA ASP A 153 -18.65 3.82 -8.68
C ASP A 153 -18.74 5.08 -7.83
N THR A 154 -18.43 4.95 -6.55
CA THR A 154 -18.58 6.02 -5.56
C THR A 154 -17.29 6.78 -5.31
N GLN A 155 -16.16 6.34 -5.88
CA GLN A 155 -14.85 6.88 -5.59
C GLN A 155 -14.08 7.15 -6.88
N PRO A 156 -13.43 8.32 -7.03
CA PRO A 156 -12.59 8.56 -8.19
C PRO A 156 -11.31 7.72 -8.13
N ASP A 157 -10.84 7.30 -9.29
CA ASP A 157 -9.57 6.61 -9.43
C ASP A 157 -8.38 7.51 -9.12
N LYS A 158 -7.34 6.89 -8.54
CA LYS A 158 -6.08 7.59 -8.28
C LYS A 158 -5.13 7.39 -9.44
N PHE A 159 -4.72 8.49 -10.08
CA PHE A 159 -3.69 8.50 -11.09
C PHE A 159 -2.37 8.97 -10.50
N MET A 160 -1.26 8.39 -10.94
CA MET A 160 0.09 8.75 -10.49
C MET A 160 0.96 8.98 -11.71
N ILE A 161 1.53 10.18 -11.84
CA ILE A 161 2.44 10.55 -12.92
C ILE A 161 3.88 10.55 -12.43
N SER A 162 4.76 9.98 -13.25
CA SER A 162 6.20 10.08 -13.10
C SER A 162 6.83 10.32 -14.47
N VAL A 163 7.43 11.48 -14.69
CA VAL A 163 8.21 11.80 -15.91
C VAL A 163 9.27 12.86 -15.61
N GLY A 164 10.55 12.55 -15.85
CA GLY A 164 11.65 13.44 -15.50
C GLY A 164 11.56 13.87 -14.02
N ASN A 165 11.40 15.18 -13.78
CA ASN A 165 11.25 15.75 -12.44
C ASN A 165 9.79 15.86 -11.96
N ILE A 166 8.82 15.50 -12.79
CA ILE A 166 7.40 15.53 -12.46
C ILE A 166 7.06 14.24 -11.74
N GLN A 167 6.69 14.36 -10.46
CA GLN A 167 6.08 13.29 -9.68
C GLN A 167 4.87 13.87 -8.95
N ALA A 168 3.68 13.34 -9.24
CA ALA A 168 2.45 13.79 -8.60
C ALA A 168 1.36 12.72 -8.65
N SER A 169 0.36 12.86 -7.80
CA SER A 169 -0.90 12.12 -7.93
C SER A 169 -2.03 13.06 -8.31
N PHE A 170 -3.02 12.57 -9.04
CA PHE A 170 -4.20 13.35 -9.41
C PHE A 170 -5.45 12.48 -9.51
N TYR A 171 -6.60 13.14 -9.48
CA TYR A 171 -7.93 12.55 -9.55
C TYR A 171 -8.76 13.36 -10.54
N PHE A 172 -9.78 12.78 -11.15
CA PHE A 172 -10.79 13.57 -11.85
C PHE A 172 -11.91 13.94 -10.89
N ASP A 173 -12.25 15.23 -10.83
CA ASP A 173 -13.45 15.68 -10.13
C ASP A 173 -14.73 15.25 -10.87
N GLU A 174 -15.88 15.45 -10.26
CA GLU A 174 -17.18 15.12 -10.83
C GLU A 174 -17.49 15.87 -12.14
N ASN A 175 -16.73 16.94 -12.43
CA ASN A 175 -16.80 17.78 -13.62
C ASN A 175 -15.75 17.43 -14.68
N LYS A 176 -15.02 16.32 -14.51
CA LYS A 176 -13.97 15.82 -15.41
C LYS A 176 -12.69 16.66 -15.43
N ASN A 177 -12.50 17.55 -14.45
CA ASN A 177 -11.26 18.29 -14.32
C ASN A 177 -10.26 17.47 -13.51
N ALA A 178 -9.01 17.44 -13.98
CA ALA A 178 -7.93 16.81 -13.23
C ALA A 178 -7.50 17.70 -12.05
N VAL A 179 -7.57 17.15 -10.85
CA VAL A 179 -7.18 17.78 -9.59
C VAL A 179 -5.93 17.10 -9.04
N ILE A 180 -4.82 17.82 -9.00
CA ILE A 180 -3.50 17.31 -8.59
C ILE A 180 -3.32 17.45 -7.07
N LYS A 181 -2.79 16.40 -6.43
CA LYS A 181 -2.49 16.34 -4.99
C LYS A 181 -1.05 15.83 -4.75
N PRO A 182 -0.19 16.60 -4.02
CA PRO A 182 -0.40 18.00 -3.61
C PRO A 182 -0.49 18.93 -4.83
N TYR A 183 -1.07 20.13 -4.68
CA TYR A 183 -1.26 21.07 -5.79
C TYR A 183 0.09 21.38 -6.45
N LYS A 184 0.11 21.25 -7.78
CA LYS A 184 1.19 21.66 -8.66
C LYS A 184 0.57 22.38 -9.86
N PRO A 185 1.22 23.41 -10.42
CA PRO A 185 0.70 24.18 -11.55
C PRO A 185 0.84 23.42 -12.90
N TYR A 186 0.55 22.12 -12.90
CA TYR A 186 0.56 21.31 -14.13
C TYR A 186 -0.85 21.24 -14.71
N LYS A 187 -0.94 21.29 -16.03
CA LYS A 187 -2.22 21.13 -16.75
C LYS A 187 -2.31 19.71 -17.30
N ILE A 188 -3.34 18.96 -16.89
CA ILE A 188 -3.60 17.59 -17.35
C ILE A 188 -4.87 17.59 -18.18
N GLU A 189 -4.79 17.04 -19.39
CA GLU A 189 -5.88 16.98 -20.35
C GLU A 189 -5.99 15.57 -20.94
N VAL A 190 -7.22 15.04 -21.03
CA VAL A 190 -7.48 13.80 -21.78
C VAL A 190 -7.54 14.15 -23.27
N ILE A 191 -6.74 13.46 -24.09
CA ILE A 191 -6.63 13.74 -25.52
C ILE A 191 -7.97 13.44 -26.19
N ASN A 192 -8.57 14.46 -26.82
CA ASN A 192 -9.88 14.37 -27.46
C ASN A 192 -11.02 13.84 -26.56
N GLY A 193 -10.85 13.93 -25.23
CA GLY A 193 -11.81 13.38 -24.27
C GLY A 193 -11.87 11.85 -24.22
N ASP A 194 -10.89 11.16 -24.82
CA ASP A 194 -10.84 9.69 -24.89
C ASP A 194 -9.57 9.16 -24.22
N PHE A 195 -9.76 8.42 -23.11
CA PHE A 195 -8.66 7.79 -22.37
C PHE A 195 -7.88 6.78 -23.22
N ALA A 196 -8.49 6.18 -24.27
CA ALA A 196 -7.77 5.29 -25.17
C ALA A 196 -6.76 6.02 -26.07
N GLN A 197 -6.96 7.32 -26.32
CA GLN A 197 -6.04 8.16 -27.10
C GLN A 197 -4.90 8.74 -26.26
N GLY A 198 -5.09 8.77 -24.93
CA GLY A 198 -4.05 9.09 -23.96
C GLY A 198 -4.27 10.40 -23.21
N LEU A 199 -3.27 10.77 -22.42
CA LEU A 199 -3.26 12.02 -21.65
C LEU A 199 -2.12 12.93 -22.10
N LYS A 200 -2.36 14.23 -22.00
CA LYS A 200 -1.37 15.27 -22.21
C LYS A 200 -1.14 16.01 -20.90
N VAL A 201 0.11 16.14 -20.49
CA VAL A 201 0.52 16.93 -19.33
C VAL A 201 1.40 18.08 -19.79
N THR A 202 1.08 19.29 -19.36
CA THR A 202 1.90 20.49 -19.59
C THR A 202 2.47 20.94 -18.26
N ASP A 203 3.79 21.08 -18.19
CA ASP A 203 4.47 21.55 -16.99
C ASP A 203 4.41 23.08 -16.85
N ASP A 204 5.01 23.59 -15.77
CA ASP A 204 5.13 25.01 -15.48
C ASP A 204 6.04 25.78 -16.44
N ASN A 205 6.92 25.08 -17.15
CA ASN A 205 7.81 25.63 -18.18
C ASN A 205 7.18 25.61 -19.58
N GLY A 206 5.96 25.08 -19.73
CA GLY A 206 5.25 24.96 -21.00
C GLY A 206 5.68 23.76 -21.86
N ILE A 207 6.51 22.84 -21.33
CA ILE A 207 6.88 21.58 -21.99
C ILE A 207 5.66 20.66 -21.95
N GLN A 208 5.39 20.01 -23.09
CA GLN A 208 4.24 19.13 -23.24
C GLN A 208 4.68 17.66 -23.32
N TYR A 209 4.09 16.84 -22.47
CA TYR A 209 4.30 15.41 -22.36
C TYR A 209 3.04 14.68 -22.82
N PHE A 210 3.17 13.82 -23.83
CA PHE A 210 2.07 13.05 -24.39
C PHE A 210 2.22 11.58 -23.97
N PHE A 211 1.21 11.04 -23.31
CA PHE A 211 1.15 9.68 -22.80
C PHE A 211 0.10 8.90 -23.58
N GLN A 212 0.49 8.35 -24.74
CA GLN A 212 -0.44 7.71 -25.69
C GLN A 212 -0.24 6.20 -25.80
N SER A 213 0.87 5.66 -25.29
CA SER A 213 1.14 4.22 -25.33
C SER A 213 0.48 3.52 -24.15
N THR A 214 -0.69 2.93 -24.36
CA THR A 214 -1.51 2.35 -23.28
C THR A 214 -1.08 0.93 -22.87
N GLU A 215 -1.20 0.67 -21.57
CA GLU A 215 -1.14 -0.66 -20.93
C GLU A 215 -2.53 -1.04 -20.43
N THR A 216 -2.91 -2.31 -20.57
CA THR A 216 -4.26 -2.76 -20.20
C THR A 216 -4.20 -3.97 -19.29
N THR A 217 -5.16 -4.02 -18.37
CA THR A 217 -5.35 -5.13 -17.43
C THR A 217 -6.76 -5.68 -17.60
N LYS A 218 -6.90 -6.99 -17.78
CA LYS A 218 -8.18 -7.67 -17.99
C LYS A 218 -8.29 -8.88 -17.08
N ARG A 219 -9.46 -9.13 -16.50
CA ARG A 219 -9.70 -10.34 -15.70
C ARG A 219 -9.90 -11.58 -16.60
N ILE A 220 -9.48 -12.75 -16.13
CA ILE A 220 -9.58 -14.05 -16.82
C ILE A 220 -10.19 -15.11 -15.87
N PRO A 221 -11.26 -15.84 -16.25
CA PRO A 221 -12.12 -15.57 -17.40
C PRO A 221 -12.84 -14.22 -17.25
N PRO A 222 -13.31 -13.61 -18.37
CA PRO A 222 -14.19 -12.45 -18.28
C PRO A 222 -15.42 -12.80 -17.45
N ILE A 223 -15.86 -11.84 -16.66
CA ILE A 223 -16.99 -11.99 -15.73
C ILE A 223 -18.28 -12.14 -16.55
N GLY A 224 -19.15 -13.06 -16.16
CA GLY A 224 -20.45 -13.22 -16.82
C GLY A 224 -21.35 -12.00 -16.59
N ILE A 225 -22.30 -11.75 -17.49
CA ILE A 225 -23.25 -10.61 -17.43
C ILE A 225 -24.08 -10.61 -16.11
N ASN A 226 -24.16 -11.76 -15.43
CA ASN A 226 -24.98 -11.97 -14.23
C ASN A 226 -24.17 -12.04 -12.92
N ASP A 227 -22.84 -11.94 -12.97
CA ASP A 227 -22.01 -11.89 -11.76
C ASP A 227 -21.95 -10.45 -11.25
N LEU A 228 -22.18 -10.25 -9.95
CA LEU A 228 -22.22 -8.95 -9.30
C LEU A 228 -20.98 -8.11 -9.66
N VAL A 229 -21.23 -6.97 -10.30
CA VAL A 229 -20.30 -6.18 -11.12
C VAL A 229 -19.36 -5.35 -10.25
N SER A 230 -18.61 -5.99 -9.35
CA SER A 230 -17.58 -5.34 -8.53
C SER A 230 -16.22 -5.24 -9.23
N THR A 231 -16.10 -5.74 -10.47
CA THR A 231 -14.87 -5.72 -11.26
C THR A 231 -15.17 -5.41 -12.73
N PRO A 232 -14.30 -4.65 -13.43
CA PRO A 232 -14.54 -4.26 -14.82
C PRO A 232 -14.65 -5.51 -15.71
N ALA A 233 -15.85 -5.73 -16.25
CA ALA A 233 -16.19 -6.93 -17.03
C ALA A 233 -15.32 -7.12 -18.29
N TYR A 234 -14.73 -6.03 -18.80
CA TYR A 234 -13.98 -6.00 -20.06
C TYR A 234 -12.51 -5.56 -19.92
N GLY A 235 -12.06 -5.36 -18.69
CA GLY A 235 -10.75 -4.79 -18.37
C GLY A 235 -10.68 -3.28 -18.57
N TYR A 236 -9.52 -2.71 -18.24
CA TYR A 236 -9.32 -1.27 -18.19
C TYR A 236 -7.90 -0.89 -18.60
N ILE A 237 -7.70 0.39 -18.91
CA ILE A 237 -6.36 0.96 -19.14
C ILE A 237 -5.72 1.21 -17.78
N SER A 238 -4.67 0.46 -17.48
CA SER A 238 -3.95 0.50 -16.20
C SER A 238 -2.78 1.49 -16.20
N GLY A 239 -2.30 1.87 -17.39
CA GLY A 239 -1.29 2.90 -17.51
C GLY A 239 -1.14 3.48 -18.90
N TRP A 240 -0.49 4.64 -18.98
CA TRP A 240 -0.12 5.34 -20.19
C TRP A 240 1.36 5.68 -20.15
N LYS A 241 2.14 5.08 -21.05
CA LYS A 241 3.56 5.38 -21.23
C LYS A 241 3.73 6.63 -22.11
N LEU A 242 4.73 7.42 -21.78
CA LEU A 242 5.13 8.62 -22.51
C LEU A 242 5.54 8.27 -23.94
N SER A 243 4.83 8.77 -24.95
CA SER A 243 5.16 8.57 -26.36
C SER A 243 5.93 9.74 -26.96
N LYS A 244 5.71 10.96 -26.47
CA LYS A 244 6.30 12.17 -27.05
C LYS A 244 6.51 13.26 -26.01
N ILE A 245 7.64 13.95 -26.09
CA ILE A 245 7.93 15.22 -25.41
C ILE A 245 8.04 16.30 -26.48
N LEU A 246 7.29 17.37 -26.35
CA LEU A 246 7.39 18.56 -27.18
C LEU A 246 7.94 19.71 -26.33
N LEU A 247 9.14 20.16 -26.68
CA LEU A 247 9.81 21.28 -26.04
C LEU A 247 9.24 22.61 -26.55
N THR A 248 9.49 23.69 -25.80
CA THR A 248 9.00 25.04 -26.10
C THR A 248 9.58 25.63 -27.39
N ASP A 249 10.70 25.09 -27.86
CA ASP A 249 11.35 25.45 -29.12
C ASP A 249 10.96 24.54 -30.30
N ASN A 250 9.90 23.74 -30.13
CA ASN A 250 9.36 22.77 -31.10
C ASN A 250 10.24 21.54 -31.36
N ARG A 251 11.31 21.32 -30.61
CA ARG A 251 12.04 20.04 -30.68
C ARG A 251 11.23 18.94 -30.04
N VAL A 252 11.38 17.74 -30.60
CA VAL A 252 10.57 16.58 -30.24
C VAL A 252 11.48 15.44 -29.84
N ILE A 253 11.16 14.82 -28.70
CA ILE A 253 11.71 13.54 -28.28
C ILE A 253 10.58 12.51 -28.39
N THR A 254 10.81 11.42 -29.10
CA THR A 254 9.82 10.36 -29.35
C THR A 254 10.27 9.06 -28.71
N LEU A 255 9.35 8.37 -28.03
CA LEU A 255 9.59 7.10 -27.39
C LEU A 255 8.70 6.03 -28.01
N ASN A 256 9.31 4.93 -28.41
CA ASN A 256 8.62 3.79 -29.00
C ASN A 256 8.67 2.59 -28.06
N TYR A 257 7.60 1.79 -28.08
CA TYR A 257 7.45 0.65 -27.20
C TYR A 257 6.99 -0.58 -27.97
N THR A 258 7.51 -1.73 -27.57
CA THR A 258 6.98 -3.01 -28.01
C THR A 258 6.03 -3.59 -26.96
N GLY A 259 4.96 -4.26 -27.42
CA GLY A 259 4.02 -4.95 -26.54
C GLY A 259 4.58 -6.24 -25.95
N TYR A 260 4.21 -6.52 -24.71
CA TYR A 260 4.42 -7.81 -24.07
C TYR A 260 3.21 -8.20 -23.23
N TYR A 261 2.70 -9.41 -23.45
CA TYR A 261 1.55 -9.93 -22.71
C TYR A 261 2.02 -10.97 -21.70
N HIS A 262 1.53 -10.86 -20.48
CA HIS A 262 1.72 -11.86 -19.44
C HIS A 262 0.44 -12.02 -18.62
N THR A 263 0.40 -13.06 -17.80
CA THR A 263 -0.72 -13.31 -16.91
C THR A 263 -0.26 -13.35 -15.47
N GLN A 264 -1.07 -12.75 -14.60
CA GLN A 264 -0.86 -12.74 -13.16
C GLN A 264 -2.08 -13.30 -12.46
N ARG A 265 -1.87 -13.85 -11.29
CA ARG A 265 -2.88 -14.39 -10.40
C ARG A 265 -2.70 -13.78 -9.03
N ILE A 266 -3.81 -13.34 -8.45
CA ILE A 266 -3.89 -12.79 -7.12
C ILE A 266 -4.78 -13.71 -6.30
N PHE A 267 -4.35 -13.96 -5.07
CA PHE A 267 -5.14 -14.69 -4.10
C PHE A 267 -5.62 -13.80 -2.98
N SER A 268 -6.79 -14.13 -2.47
CA SER A 268 -7.27 -13.62 -1.20
C SER A 268 -7.85 -14.78 -0.40
N GLN A 269 -7.75 -14.67 0.92
CA GLN A 269 -8.46 -15.53 1.84
C GLN A 269 -9.30 -14.65 2.73
N SER A 270 -10.58 -15.00 2.84
CA SER A 270 -11.54 -14.31 3.68
C SER A 270 -12.12 -15.28 4.68
N TYR A 271 -12.41 -14.77 5.85
CA TYR A 271 -13.15 -15.48 6.88
C TYR A 271 -14.49 -14.77 7.07
N THR A 272 -15.59 -15.52 7.04
CA THR A 272 -16.93 -14.99 7.23
C THR A 272 -17.61 -15.73 8.38
N LYS A 273 -18.07 -14.97 9.38
CA LYS A 273 -18.96 -15.44 10.45
C LYS A 273 -20.38 -15.01 10.10
N SER A 274 -21.22 -15.96 9.71
CA SER A 274 -22.65 -15.70 9.47
C SER A 274 -23.40 -15.80 10.79
N ILE A 275 -24.14 -14.76 11.15
CA ILE A 275 -25.01 -14.74 12.33
C ILE A 275 -26.45 -14.89 11.84
N GLY A 276 -27.13 -15.98 12.21
CA GLY A 276 -28.52 -16.20 11.85
C GLY A 276 -29.29 -16.95 12.95
N PRO A 277 -30.62 -17.07 12.82
CA PRO A 277 -31.49 -17.71 13.82
C PRO A 277 -31.13 -19.18 14.11
N SER A 278 -30.43 -19.82 13.17
CA SER A 278 -30.00 -21.22 13.23
C SER A 278 -28.61 -21.43 13.87
N GLY A 279 -27.96 -20.35 14.35
CA GLY A 279 -26.62 -20.37 14.94
C GLY A 279 -25.56 -19.61 14.13
N CYS A 280 -24.32 -19.61 14.63
CA CYS A 280 -23.16 -19.01 13.97
C CYS A 280 -22.51 -20.00 13.00
N GLY A 281 -22.38 -19.63 11.73
CA GLY A 281 -21.66 -20.41 10.71
C GLY A 281 -20.31 -19.78 10.37
N ASN A 282 -19.22 -20.54 10.53
CA ASN A 282 -17.87 -20.08 10.20
C ASN A 282 -17.45 -20.61 8.83
N ASN A 283 -17.08 -19.72 7.91
CA ASN A 283 -16.65 -20.09 6.56
C ASN A 283 -15.33 -19.43 6.22
N LEU A 284 -14.29 -20.23 5.99
CA LEU A 284 -13.05 -19.78 5.38
C LEU A 284 -13.15 -19.96 3.86
N ARG A 285 -12.98 -18.88 3.11
CA ARG A 285 -13.08 -18.87 1.65
C ARG A 285 -11.80 -18.35 1.02
N ASN A 286 -11.21 -19.14 0.15
CA ASN A 286 -10.15 -18.70 -0.74
C ASN A 286 -10.78 -18.19 -2.04
N SER A 287 -10.31 -17.05 -2.51
CA SER A 287 -10.68 -16.49 -3.81
C SER A 287 -9.42 -16.28 -4.64
N GLU A 288 -9.52 -16.65 -5.92
CA GLU A 288 -8.47 -16.49 -6.91
C GLU A 288 -8.99 -15.60 -8.03
N ALA A 289 -8.24 -14.55 -8.35
CA ALA A 289 -8.47 -13.72 -9.51
C ALA A 289 -7.27 -13.81 -10.45
N ARG A 290 -7.52 -14.04 -11.74
CA ARG A 290 -6.48 -14.04 -12.77
C ARG A 290 -6.64 -12.82 -13.66
N TYR A 291 -5.52 -12.28 -14.10
CA TYR A 291 -5.44 -11.10 -14.92
C TYR A 291 -4.51 -11.33 -16.10
N GLY A 292 -4.94 -10.90 -17.28
CA GLY A 292 -4.09 -10.72 -18.45
C GLY A 292 -3.64 -9.27 -18.52
N ILE A 293 -2.34 -9.05 -18.58
CA ILE A 293 -1.74 -7.73 -18.56
C ILE A 293 -0.97 -7.53 -19.87
N SER A 294 -1.42 -6.55 -20.66
CA SER A 294 -0.72 -6.09 -21.85
C SER A 294 0.17 -4.90 -21.46
N SER A 295 1.45 -5.21 -21.26
CA SER A 295 2.50 -4.26 -20.90
C SER A 295 3.25 -3.73 -22.12
N LYS A 296 4.00 -2.64 -21.93
CA LYS A 296 4.80 -1.97 -22.96
C LYS A 296 6.24 -1.84 -22.49
N ILE A 297 7.16 -2.44 -23.24
CA ILE A 297 8.61 -2.39 -23.00
C ILE A 297 9.20 -1.35 -23.93
N LEU A 298 10.04 -0.46 -23.38
CA LEU A 298 10.69 0.58 -24.16
C LEU A 298 11.62 -0.04 -25.20
N GLU A 299 11.50 0.42 -26.45
CA GLU A 299 12.23 -0.09 -27.61
C GLU A 299 13.25 0.93 -28.11
N SER A 300 12.84 2.19 -28.23
CA SER A 300 13.75 3.26 -28.63
C SER A 300 13.32 4.63 -28.12
N ILE A 301 14.30 5.52 -27.98
CA ILE A 301 14.11 6.96 -27.79
C ILE A 301 14.85 7.68 -28.91
N SER A 302 14.14 8.50 -29.67
CA SER A 302 14.69 9.30 -30.76
C SER A 302 14.66 10.78 -30.40
N PHE A 303 15.78 11.46 -30.62
CA PHE A 303 15.99 12.88 -30.36
C PHE A 303 16.86 13.48 -31.48
N SER A 304 17.11 14.78 -31.48
CA SER A 304 17.75 15.48 -32.61
C SER A 304 19.20 15.05 -32.84
N LEU A 305 19.92 14.71 -31.77
CA LEU A 305 21.35 14.36 -31.82
C LEU A 305 21.62 12.85 -31.97
N GLY A 306 20.59 11.99 -31.94
CA GLY A 306 20.78 10.55 -32.02
C GLY A 306 19.61 9.71 -31.54
N THR A 307 19.89 8.46 -31.23
CA THR A 307 18.90 7.49 -30.75
C THR A 307 19.45 6.61 -29.63
N VAL A 308 18.60 6.26 -28.67
CA VAL A 308 18.87 5.21 -27.68
C VAL A 308 17.99 4.01 -27.99
N ASN A 309 18.59 2.84 -28.18
CA ASN A 309 17.89 1.61 -28.53
C ASN A 309 18.00 0.59 -27.40
N PHE A 310 16.88 -0.04 -27.06
CA PHE A 310 16.75 -1.04 -26.02
C PHE A 310 16.50 -2.40 -26.66
N VAL A 311 17.52 -3.25 -26.68
CA VAL A 311 17.41 -4.60 -27.22
C VAL A 311 16.81 -5.49 -26.15
N SER A 312 15.60 -5.98 -26.40
CA SER A 312 14.86 -6.81 -25.45
C SER A 312 14.53 -8.19 -26.01
N THR A 313 14.71 -9.24 -25.21
CA THR A 313 14.17 -10.58 -25.47
C THR A 313 12.81 -10.72 -24.80
N ARG A 314 11.83 -11.27 -25.53
CA ARG A 314 10.43 -11.37 -25.09
C ARG A 314 9.87 -12.77 -25.33
N PRO A 315 10.25 -13.77 -24.51
CA PRO A 315 9.72 -15.12 -24.65
C PRO A 315 8.21 -15.11 -24.36
N VAL A 316 7.44 -15.72 -25.26
CA VAL A 316 6.01 -15.92 -25.04
C VAL A 316 5.83 -17.10 -24.10
N THR A 317 5.03 -16.89 -23.07
CA THR A 317 4.63 -17.94 -22.13
C THR A 317 3.14 -17.88 -21.87
N THR A 318 2.55 -19.03 -21.65
CA THR A 318 1.15 -19.20 -21.22
C THR A 318 1.06 -19.54 -19.73
N GLU A 319 2.20 -19.67 -19.04
CA GLU A 319 2.24 -19.97 -17.62
C GLU A 319 1.82 -18.74 -16.78
N LEU A 320 0.99 -18.99 -15.76
CA LEU A 320 0.55 -17.96 -14.82
C LEU A 320 1.73 -17.47 -13.98
N ASN A 321 1.75 -16.18 -13.67
CA ASN A 321 2.79 -15.51 -12.86
C ASN A 321 4.19 -15.57 -13.47
N GLN A 322 4.30 -15.83 -14.77
CA GLN A 322 5.58 -15.86 -15.45
C GLN A 322 5.83 -14.58 -16.28
N TYR A 323 6.94 -13.91 -16.02
CA TYR A 323 7.39 -12.72 -16.76
C TYR A 323 8.85 -12.90 -17.20
N LEU A 324 9.05 -13.35 -18.44
CA LEU A 324 10.39 -13.69 -18.97
C LEU A 324 10.98 -12.61 -19.87
N ALA A 325 10.22 -11.55 -20.15
CA ALA A 325 10.75 -10.43 -20.91
C ALA A 325 11.89 -9.76 -20.15
N ARG A 326 12.90 -9.33 -20.90
CA ARG A 326 14.08 -8.67 -20.34
C ARG A 326 14.73 -7.71 -21.33
N ILE A 327 15.44 -6.72 -20.81
CA ILE A 327 16.33 -5.86 -21.60
C ILE A 327 17.72 -6.49 -21.55
N ASP A 328 18.24 -6.91 -22.70
CA ASP A 328 19.56 -7.51 -22.82
C ASP A 328 20.64 -6.45 -23.08
N LYS A 329 20.32 -5.41 -23.87
CA LYS A 329 21.29 -4.36 -24.22
C LYS A 329 20.67 -2.97 -24.31
N ILE A 330 21.45 -1.96 -23.96
CA ILE A 330 21.14 -0.54 -24.21
C ILE A 330 22.24 0.03 -25.11
N LYS A 331 21.86 0.58 -26.26
CA LYS A 331 22.79 1.15 -27.24
C LYS A 331 22.49 2.63 -27.46
N VAL A 332 23.51 3.46 -27.37
CA VAL A 332 23.42 4.90 -27.66
C VAL A 332 24.12 5.16 -28.97
N ASN A 333 23.38 5.70 -29.94
CA ASN A 333 23.88 6.02 -31.27
C ASN A 333 23.82 7.54 -31.51
N ASP A 334 24.81 8.07 -32.23
CA ASP A 334 24.79 9.45 -32.70
C ASP A 334 23.82 9.65 -33.89
N TYR A 335 23.75 10.88 -34.38
CA TYR A 335 22.99 11.27 -35.56
C TYR A 335 23.36 10.47 -36.83
N PHE A 336 24.62 10.03 -36.95
CA PHE A 336 25.12 9.24 -38.08
C PHE A 336 24.95 7.73 -37.86
N SER A 337 24.19 7.31 -36.84
CA SER A 337 23.97 5.91 -36.45
C SER A 337 25.25 5.17 -36.01
N LYS A 338 26.29 5.91 -35.61
CA LYS A 338 27.48 5.34 -35.00
C LYS A 338 27.21 5.04 -33.53
N GLU A 339 27.51 3.82 -33.10
CA GLU A 339 27.41 3.42 -31.69
C GLU A 339 28.46 4.19 -30.86
N ILE A 340 27.98 4.94 -29.86
CA ILE A 340 28.81 5.72 -28.92
C ILE A 340 29.04 4.91 -27.64
N PHE A 341 27.96 4.34 -27.11
CA PHE A 341 27.97 3.53 -25.91
C PHE A 341 27.14 2.27 -26.10
N ASN A 342 27.59 1.17 -25.50
CA ASN A 342 26.77 0.00 -25.28
C ASN A 342 26.84 -0.47 -23.84
N TYR A 343 25.72 -1.00 -23.36
CA TYR A 343 25.57 -1.59 -22.04
C TYR A 343 24.92 -2.94 -22.19
N ASP A 344 25.65 -4.00 -21.86
CA ASP A 344 25.16 -5.38 -21.88
C ASP A 344 24.73 -5.80 -20.47
N LEU A 345 23.45 -6.14 -20.31
CA LEU A 345 22.84 -6.56 -19.06
C LEU A 345 22.82 -8.09 -18.98
N VAL A 346 23.42 -8.64 -17.92
CA VAL A 346 23.51 -10.09 -17.69
C VAL A 346 22.70 -10.46 -16.45
N TYR A 347 21.90 -11.52 -16.58
CA TYR A 347 21.05 -12.03 -15.50
C TYR A 347 21.49 -13.40 -15.03
N ASP A 348 21.19 -13.73 -13.78
CA ASP A 348 21.49 -15.03 -13.17
C ASP A 348 20.82 -16.20 -13.91
N ASN A 349 19.54 -16.03 -14.26
CA ASN A 349 18.76 -17.04 -14.97
C ASN A 349 17.64 -16.39 -15.80
N ASN A 350 17.78 -16.44 -17.13
CA ASN A 350 16.82 -15.87 -18.07
C ASN A 350 15.45 -16.58 -18.11
N ASN A 351 15.34 -17.77 -17.53
CA ASN A 351 14.10 -18.53 -17.43
C ASN A 351 13.36 -18.29 -16.10
N LYS A 352 13.88 -17.41 -15.24
CA LYS A 352 13.20 -17.00 -14.01
C LYS A 352 12.37 -15.73 -14.20
N THR A 353 11.24 -15.67 -13.49
CA THR A 353 10.47 -14.43 -13.31
C THR A 353 11.28 -13.45 -12.47
N ARG A 354 11.70 -13.89 -11.27
CA ARG A 354 12.53 -13.15 -10.30
C ARG A 354 14.03 -13.30 -10.58
N LYS A 355 14.40 -13.02 -11.83
CA LYS A 355 15.78 -12.94 -12.28
C LYS A 355 16.50 -11.75 -11.63
N LEU A 356 17.77 -11.94 -11.31
CA LEU A 356 18.65 -10.95 -10.70
C LEU A 356 19.66 -10.47 -11.74
N LEU A 357 19.85 -9.16 -11.84
CA LEU A 357 20.84 -8.55 -12.72
C LEU A 357 22.23 -8.71 -12.09
N THR A 358 23.13 -9.51 -12.65
CA THR A 358 24.44 -9.80 -12.04
C THR A 358 25.54 -8.90 -12.56
N ASP A 359 25.48 -8.50 -13.84
CA ASP A 359 26.54 -7.69 -14.45
C ASP A 359 25.96 -6.69 -15.46
N ILE A 360 26.61 -5.52 -15.54
CA ILE A 360 26.45 -4.58 -16.66
C ILE A 360 27.83 -4.32 -17.25
N THR A 361 28.07 -4.80 -18.47
CA THR A 361 29.34 -4.57 -19.19
C THR A 361 29.21 -3.33 -20.07
N ILE A 362 30.18 -2.42 -19.98
CA ILE A 362 30.20 -1.17 -20.74
C ILE A 362 31.11 -1.34 -21.96
N ASN A 363 30.63 -0.94 -23.13
CA ASN A 363 31.39 -0.91 -24.39
C ASN A 363 32.02 -2.26 -24.79
N ASN A 364 31.34 -3.37 -24.46
CA ASN A 364 31.83 -4.74 -24.63
C ASN A 364 33.21 -5.01 -23.98
N ASP A 365 33.61 -4.21 -22.98
CA ASP A 365 34.87 -4.39 -22.25
C ASP A 365 34.62 -5.07 -20.90
N PRO A 366 34.97 -6.37 -20.74
CA PRO A 366 34.77 -7.10 -19.49
C PRO A 366 35.50 -6.48 -18.28
N SER A 367 36.51 -5.65 -18.52
CA SER A 367 37.23 -4.94 -17.45
C SER A 367 36.47 -3.71 -16.94
N HIS A 368 35.60 -3.13 -17.76
CA HIS A 368 34.74 -1.98 -17.43
C HIS A 368 33.29 -2.44 -17.25
N ARG A 369 32.99 -2.98 -16.07
CA ARG A 369 31.65 -3.49 -15.74
C ARG A 369 31.24 -3.19 -14.31
N TYR A 370 29.93 -3.13 -14.10
CA TYR A 370 29.33 -3.25 -12.78
C TYR A 370 29.08 -4.73 -12.48
N GLN A 371 29.28 -5.14 -11.23
CA GLN A 371 28.95 -6.49 -10.77
C GLN A 371 28.09 -6.40 -9.50
N PHE A 372 27.07 -7.25 -9.42
CA PHE A 372 26.07 -7.24 -8.36
C PHE A 372 25.97 -8.61 -7.70
N TYR A 373 26.01 -8.60 -6.37
CA TYR A 373 25.88 -9.80 -5.54
C TYR A 373 24.68 -9.67 -4.62
N TYR A 374 23.89 -10.72 -4.52
CA TYR A 374 22.62 -10.71 -3.81
C TYR A 374 22.58 -11.75 -2.68
N LYS A 375 21.77 -11.47 -1.66
CA LYS A 375 21.42 -12.42 -0.60
C LYS A 375 20.46 -13.45 -1.16
N ASN A 376 20.92 -14.69 -1.34
CA ASN A 376 20.16 -15.81 -1.89
C ASN A 376 19.58 -15.54 -3.30
N SER A 377 19.08 -16.59 -3.95
CA SER A 377 18.30 -16.46 -5.19
C SER A 377 16.83 -16.70 -4.86
N PRO A 378 15.93 -15.73 -5.10
CA PRO A 378 14.53 -15.88 -4.78
C PRO A 378 13.89 -17.00 -5.62
N SER A 379 12.89 -17.66 -5.03
CA SER A 379 12.04 -18.63 -5.73
C SER A 379 11.01 -17.89 -6.58
N ASP A 380 10.75 -18.37 -7.79
CA ASP A 380 9.63 -17.87 -8.60
C ASP A 380 8.27 -18.34 -8.08
N ASN A 381 8.23 -19.52 -7.45
CA ASN A 381 7.00 -20.08 -6.90
C ASN A 381 7.04 -20.00 -5.38
N ILE A 382 6.35 -18.99 -4.85
CA ILE A 382 6.12 -18.82 -3.41
C ILE A 382 4.62 -19.00 -3.19
N ALA A 383 4.25 -19.89 -2.28
CA ALA A 383 2.84 -20.09 -1.96
C ALA A 383 2.25 -18.79 -1.41
N PHE A 384 1.04 -18.43 -1.86
CA PHE A 384 0.37 -17.19 -1.45
C PHE A 384 0.14 -17.08 0.05
N THR A 385 0.22 -18.17 0.80
CA THR A 385 0.09 -18.19 2.27
C THR A 385 1.39 -17.81 2.98
N LYS A 386 2.54 -17.87 2.31
CA LYS A 386 3.87 -17.57 2.86
C LYS A 386 4.20 -16.09 2.80
N GLN A 387 3.27 -15.26 3.27
CA GLN A 387 3.45 -13.82 3.37
C GLN A 387 3.03 -13.30 4.74
N ASP A 388 3.69 -12.24 5.20
CA ASP A 388 3.31 -11.48 6.38
C ASP A 388 2.12 -10.54 6.10
N PHE A 389 1.75 -9.69 7.07
CA PHE A 389 0.64 -8.74 6.93
C PHE A 389 0.80 -7.72 5.79
N TRP A 390 2.03 -7.39 5.43
CA TRP A 390 2.35 -6.42 4.36
C TRP A 390 2.62 -7.09 3.01
N GLY A 391 2.61 -8.43 2.97
CA GLY A 391 2.78 -9.22 1.76
C GLY A 391 4.22 -9.69 1.51
N PHE A 392 5.14 -9.43 2.44
CA PHE A 392 6.52 -9.88 2.33
C PHE A 392 6.64 -11.36 2.65
N ALA A 393 7.54 -12.05 1.96
CA ALA A 393 7.76 -13.47 2.12
C ALA A 393 8.12 -13.82 3.57
N ASN A 394 7.44 -14.82 4.13
CA ASN A 394 7.69 -15.31 5.48
C ASN A 394 7.80 -16.84 5.55
N VAL A 395 7.86 -17.38 6.77
CA VAL A 395 7.94 -18.83 7.06
C VAL A 395 6.59 -19.37 7.55
N ASN A 396 5.49 -18.99 6.91
CA ASN A 396 4.19 -19.55 7.26
C ASN A 396 4.08 -21.03 6.85
N ASN A 397 3.81 -21.89 7.84
CA ASN A 397 3.62 -23.33 7.65
C ASN A 397 2.18 -23.79 7.87
N THR A 398 1.26 -22.90 8.24
CA THR A 398 -0.15 -23.23 8.52
C THR A 398 -0.96 -23.49 7.25
N GLY A 399 -0.50 -22.98 6.11
CA GLY A 399 -1.25 -23.02 4.84
C GLY A 399 -2.46 -22.09 4.81
N LYS A 400 -2.56 -21.13 5.75
CA LYS A 400 -3.63 -20.13 5.83
C LYS A 400 -3.06 -18.73 5.99
N LEU A 401 -3.72 -17.74 5.42
CA LEU A 401 -3.45 -16.32 5.63
C LEU A 401 -4.21 -15.73 6.82
N VAL A 402 -5.34 -16.36 7.17
CA VAL A 402 -6.23 -15.95 8.26
C VAL A 402 -6.53 -17.19 9.10
N ASP A 403 -6.20 -17.15 10.38
CA ASP A 403 -6.65 -18.14 11.36
C ASP A 403 -7.39 -17.41 12.49
N ILE A 404 -8.60 -17.86 12.82
CA ILE A 404 -9.42 -17.21 13.85
C ILE A 404 -8.87 -17.45 15.26
N ASN A 405 -8.15 -18.54 15.47
CA ASN A 405 -7.58 -18.85 16.78
C ASN A 405 -6.22 -18.17 16.98
N ASP A 406 -5.63 -17.64 15.90
CA ASP A 406 -4.32 -17.01 15.90
C ASP A 406 -4.19 -16.12 14.64
N LEU A 407 -4.78 -14.92 14.70
CA LEU A 407 -4.76 -13.97 13.59
C LEU A 407 -3.33 -13.55 13.21
N TYR A 408 -2.41 -13.60 14.18
CA TYR A 408 -1.06 -13.05 14.07
C TYR A 408 0.01 -14.08 13.71
N GLY A 409 -0.03 -15.28 14.29
CA GLY A 409 0.97 -16.33 14.11
C GLY A 409 1.34 -16.65 12.65
N PRO A 410 0.38 -16.93 11.74
CA PRO A 410 0.71 -17.27 10.36
C PRO A 410 1.28 -16.09 9.55
N ARG A 411 1.14 -14.86 10.03
CA ARG A 411 1.50 -13.62 9.31
C ARG A 411 2.68 -12.88 9.93
N GLN A 412 3.45 -13.55 10.80
CA GLN A 412 4.64 -12.93 11.38
C GLN A 412 5.69 -12.59 10.30
N PRO A 413 6.28 -11.39 10.37
CA PRO A 413 7.40 -10.99 9.51
C PRO A 413 8.63 -11.88 9.71
N ASN A 414 9.37 -12.16 8.65
CA ASN A 414 10.63 -12.92 8.73
C ASN A 414 11.71 -12.31 7.85
N PHE A 415 12.75 -11.77 8.48
CA PHE A 415 13.83 -11.09 7.76
C PHE A 415 14.55 -11.95 6.73
N ASP A 416 14.87 -13.21 7.06
CA ASP A 416 15.63 -14.06 6.16
C ASP A 416 14.88 -14.38 4.87
N ARG A 417 13.56 -14.55 4.95
CA ARG A 417 12.72 -14.74 3.76
C ARG A 417 12.45 -13.43 3.03
N SER A 418 12.17 -12.34 3.74
CA SER A 418 11.87 -11.06 3.11
C SER A 418 13.10 -10.39 2.48
N SER A 419 14.31 -10.76 2.89
CA SER A 419 15.57 -10.24 2.31
C SER A 419 16.16 -11.11 1.19
N ASP A 420 15.52 -12.22 0.81
CA ASP A 420 15.91 -13.00 -0.39
C ASP A 420 15.91 -12.08 -1.62
N GLY A 421 16.98 -12.09 -2.43
CA GLY A 421 17.15 -11.20 -3.58
C GLY A 421 17.63 -9.77 -3.26
N ALA A 422 17.92 -9.44 -2.00
CA ALA A 422 18.48 -8.14 -1.63
C ALA A 422 19.94 -7.99 -2.07
N LEU A 423 20.32 -6.83 -2.62
CA LEU A 423 21.67 -6.55 -3.11
C LEU A 423 22.64 -6.37 -1.94
N GLN A 424 23.61 -7.26 -1.80
CA GLN A 424 24.63 -7.24 -0.75
C GLN A 424 25.89 -6.48 -1.14
N LYS A 425 26.26 -6.50 -2.43
CA LYS A 425 27.51 -5.87 -2.89
C LYS A 425 27.43 -5.41 -4.32
N ILE A 426 28.01 -4.24 -4.59
CA ILE A 426 28.30 -3.72 -5.93
C ILE A 426 29.82 -3.62 -6.08
N ILE A 427 30.36 -4.09 -7.20
CA ILE A 427 31.71 -3.75 -7.65
C ILE A 427 31.56 -2.82 -8.85
N TYR A 428 32.18 -1.64 -8.78
CA TYR A 428 32.13 -0.62 -9.82
C TYR A 428 33.18 -0.88 -10.92
N PRO A 429 33.02 -0.29 -12.12
CA PRO A 429 34.05 -0.33 -13.16
C PRO A 429 35.42 0.16 -12.69
N THR A 430 35.44 1.11 -11.75
CA THR A 430 36.64 1.66 -11.09
C THR A 430 37.29 0.71 -10.08
N LYS A 431 36.76 -0.50 -9.91
CA LYS A 431 37.19 -1.54 -8.96
C LYS A 431 36.92 -1.28 -7.48
N GLY A 432 36.41 -0.08 -7.13
CA GLY A 432 35.81 0.14 -5.82
C GLY A 432 34.59 -0.77 -5.61
N SER A 433 34.20 -0.98 -4.36
CA SER A 433 32.99 -1.72 -4.04
C SER A 433 32.20 -1.07 -2.92
N THR A 434 30.88 -1.21 -2.98
CA THR A 434 29.98 -0.87 -1.85
C THR A 434 29.30 -2.15 -1.38
N GLU A 435 29.18 -2.32 -0.07
CA GLU A 435 28.45 -3.41 0.57
C GLU A 435 27.25 -2.86 1.35
N PHE A 436 26.16 -3.60 1.32
CA PHE A 436 24.93 -3.26 2.03
C PHE A 436 24.64 -4.29 3.12
N VAL A 437 24.36 -3.79 4.31
CA VAL A 437 23.87 -4.58 5.43
C VAL A 437 22.46 -4.10 5.72
N TYR A 438 21.50 -5.03 5.68
CA TYR A 438 20.10 -4.75 5.94
C TYR A 438 19.74 -5.28 7.33
N GLU A 439 18.74 -4.64 7.92
CA GLU A 439 18.05 -5.10 9.12
C GLU A 439 16.54 -5.10 8.90
N GLN A 440 15.81 -5.78 9.77
CA GLN A 440 14.37 -5.85 9.69
C GLN A 440 13.75 -4.56 10.24
N ASN A 441 12.76 -4.02 9.53
CA ASN A 441 11.96 -2.91 10.07
C ASN A 441 11.33 -3.34 11.39
N THR A 442 11.56 -2.55 12.43
CA THR A 442 10.91 -2.70 13.74
C THR A 442 9.65 -1.87 13.75
N TYR A 443 8.57 -2.42 14.31
CA TYR A 443 7.40 -1.64 14.70
C TYR A 443 7.27 -1.72 16.22
N ASP A 444 6.86 -0.62 16.84
CA ASP A 444 6.46 -0.62 18.24
C ASP A 444 4.99 -1.07 18.31
N PRO A 445 4.68 -2.24 18.89
CA PRO A 445 3.29 -2.66 19.07
C PRO A 445 2.52 -1.78 20.07
N GLY A 446 3.18 -0.83 20.75
CA GLY A 446 2.60 -0.01 21.80
C GLY A 446 2.68 -0.68 23.17
N VAL A 447 2.72 0.14 24.22
CA VAL A 447 2.70 -0.30 25.64
C VAL A 447 1.27 -0.56 26.14
N ASP A 448 0.27 -0.13 25.37
CA ASP A 448 -1.12 -0.50 25.59
C ASP A 448 -1.36 -1.86 24.94
N GLY A 449 -0.96 -2.91 25.65
CA GLY A 449 -1.23 -4.30 25.31
C GLY A 449 -2.71 -4.65 25.14
N ASP A 450 -3.60 -3.68 25.37
CA ASP A 450 -5.06 -3.78 25.30
C ASP A 450 -5.70 -2.78 24.29
N GLU A 451 -4.99 -1.79 23.72
CA GLU A 451 -5.62 -0.78 22.81
C GLU A 451 -5.39 -1.03 21.32
N PHE A 452 -4.42 -1.86 20.92
CA PHE A 452 -4.43 -2.45 19.58
C PHE A 452 -5.50 -3.54 19.42
N ASP A 453 -6.14 -3.93 20.53
CA ASP A 453 -7.33 -4.77 20.54
C ASP A 453 -8.54 -4.01 19.96
N ASP A 454 -8.65 -2.68 20.00
CA ASP A 454 -9.88 -2.04 19.48
C ASP A 454 -10.00 -2.00 17.94
N PHE A 455 -8.91 -2.20 17.19
CA PHE A 455 -8.96 -2.32 15.72
C PHE A 455 -9.06 -3.78 15.25
N TYR A 456 -8.73 -4.75 16.12
CA TYR A 456 -8.58 -6.17 15.78
C TYR A 456 -8.92 -7.16 16.92
N ASP A 457 -9.73 -6.77 17.92
CA ASP A 457 -10.30 -7.66 18.95
C ASP A 457 -11.18 -8.64 18.16
N PRO A 458 -10.82 -9.92 18.17
CA PRO A 458 -11.50 -10.92 17.40
C PRO A 458 -12.86 -11.19 18.03
N LEU A 459 -13.85 -10.35 17.73
CA LEU A 459 -15.26 -10.71 17.92
C LEU A 459 -15.49 -11.40 19.27
N ASN A 460 -15.10 -10.76 20.38
CA ASN A 460 -15.54 -11.21 21.71
C ASN A 460 -17.08 -11.03 21.90
N SER A 461 -17.78 -10.66 20.83
CA SER A 461 -19.22 -10.80 20.66
C SER A 461 -19.61 -12.28 20.52
N ALA A 462 -19.76 -12.97 21.65
CA ALA A 462 -20.43 -14.26 21.74
C ALA A 462 -21.95 -14.07 21.59
N CYS A 463 -22.46 -14.06 20.35
CA CYS A 463 -23.90 -14.00 20.10
C CYS A 463 -24.54 -15.39 20.23
N THR A 464 -25.65 -15.49 20.96
CA THR A 464 -26.63 -16.58 20.74
C THR A 464 -28.08 -16.03 20.93
N ASN A 465 -29.10 -16.91 20.98
CA ASN A 465 -30.51 -16.71 20.60
C ASN A 465 -31.47 -15.71 21.34
N PRO A 466 -32.60 -15.31 20.70
CA PRO A 466 -33.45 -14.18 21.03
C PRO A 466 -34.64 -14.53 21.94
N ASN A 467 -34.76 -13.82 23.07
CA ASN A 467 -35.99 -13.47 23.79
C ASN A 467 -35.61 -12.73 25.09
N GLU A 468 -35.10 -11.50 24.96
CA GLU A 468 -34.51 -10.79 26.08
C GLU A 468 -35.30 -9.55 26.52
N THR A 469 -35.30 -9.31 27.83
CA THR A 469 -35.76 -8.06 28.44
C THR A 469 -34.53 -7.20 28.67
N TYR A 470 -34.47 -6.02 28.05
CA TYR A 470 -33.31 -5.14 28.12
C TYR A 470 -33.46 -4.18 29.29
N ARG A 471 -32.42 -4.06 30.11
CA ARG A 471 -32.26 -2.98 31.08
C ARG A 471 -31.15 -2.06 30.61
N ALA A 472 -31.47 -0.78 30.48
CA ALA A 472 -30.47 0.26 30.34
C ALA A 472 -30.27 0.90 31.71
N PHE A 473 -29.02 0.99 32.14
CA PHE A 473 -28.63 1.71 33.34
C PHE A 473 -27.95 3.01 32.93
N ALA A 474 -28.32 4.10 33.58
CA ALA A 474 -27.53 5.31 33.57
C ALA A 474 -27.01 5.51 34.99
N ASN A 475 -25.71 5.31 35.19
CA ASN A 475 -25.06 5.68 36.42
C ASN A 475 -24.44 7.06 36.25
N ALA A 476 -24.91 7.98 37.08
CA ALA A 476 -24.37 9.32 37.23
C ALA A 476 -23.54 9.34 38.51
N SER A 477 -22.22 9.32 38.37
CA SER A 477 -21.30 9.48 39.51
C SER A 477 -20.97 10.94 39.69
N TYR A 478 -21.29 11.51 40.85
CA TYR A 478 -21.02 12.90 41.16
C TYR A 478 -19.70 13.06 41.93
N PRO A 479 -18.96 14.19 41.79
CA PRO A 479 -17.72 14.44 42.53
C PRO A 479 -17.87 14.40 44.06
N ASN A 480 -19.11 14.45 44.56
CA ASN A 480 -19.44 14.53 45.98
C ASN A 480 -19.62 13.14 46.62
N GLY A 481 -19.52 12.05 45.85
CA GLY A 481 -19.66 10.68 46.34
C GLY A 481 -21.09 10.14 46.41
N ASP A 482 -22.09 10.89 45.93
CA ASP A 482 -23.44 10.37 45.68
C ASP A 482 -23.47 9.77 44.26
N ASP A 483 -23.88 8.51 44.16
CA ASP A 483 -24.17 7.84 42.89
C ASP A 483 -25.69 7.79 42.70
N ASP A 484 -26.21 8.38 41.61
CA ASP A 484 -27.60 8.16 41.17
C ASP A 484 -27.62 7.14 40.04
N ALA A 485 -28.36 6.06 40.25
CA ALA A 485 -28.59 5.01 39.26
C ALA A 485 -30.06 5.03 38.81
N GLU A 486 -30.33 5.46 37.58
CA GLU A 486 -31.67 5.33 36.98
C GLU A 486 -31.66 4.13 36.02
N ALA A 487 -32.48 3.11 36.32
CA ALA A 487 -32.61 1.91 35.49
C ALA A 487 -33.96 1.90 34.77
N LYS A 488 -33.96 1.87 33.44
CA LYS A 488 -35.17 1.68 32.62
C LYS A 488 -35.16 0.32 31.93
N THR A 489 -36.27 -0.39 32.04
CA THR A 489 -36.45 -1.73 31.45
C THR A 489 -37.39 -1.63 30.25
N PHE A 490 -37.05 -2.25 29.13
CA PHE A 490 -37.91 -2.34 27.95
C PHE A 490 -37.81 -3.74 27.30
N THR A 491 -38.88 -4.16 26.63
CA THR A 491 -38.98 -5.48 26.00
C THR A 491 -39.18 -5.30 24.50
N ILE A 492 -38.32 -5.92 23.69
CA ILE A 492 -38.43 -5.92 22.22
C ILE A 492 -38.99 -7.27 21.81
N THR A 493 -40.20 -7.31 21.23
CA THR A 493 -40.91 -8.57 20.98
C THR A 493 -40.81 -9.08 19.54
N GLU A 494 -40.37 -8.29 18.56
CA GLU A 494 -40.12 -8.73 17.17
C GLU A 494 -39.00 -7.88 16.54
N VAL A 495 -38.03 -8.49 15.84
CA VAL A 495 -36.85 -7.77 15.30
C VAL A 495 -36.79 -7.86 13.78
N THR A 496 -36.68 -6.70 13.12
CA THR A 496 -35.97 -6.58 11.84
C THR A 496 -34.75 -5.64 11.91
N ALA A 497 -34.67 -4.74 12.89
CA ALA A 497 -33.46 -4.08 13.44
C ALA A 497 -33.94 -3.05 14.47
N ALA A 498 -33.19 -2.80 15.55
CA ALA A 498 -33.50 -1.73 16.50
C ALA A 498 -32.23 -0.93 16.82
N ASP A 499 -32.20 0.34 16.42
CA ASP A 499 -31.17 1.27 16.85
C ASP A 499 -31.55 1.85 18.21
N ILE A 500 -30.79 1.49 19.25
CA ILE A 500 -30.93 2.07 20.59
C ILE A 500 -29.89 3.19 20.69
N SER A 501 -30.36 4.43 20.77
CA SER A 501 -29.48 5.58 20.98
C SER A 501 -29.68 6.12 22.40
N ILE A 502 -28.59 6.19 23.16
CA ILE A 502 -28.54 6.95 24.41
C ILE A 502 -28.06 8.35 24.02
N THR A 503 -28.96 9.33 24.11
CA THR A 503 -28.59 10.71 23.84
C THR A 503 -28.32 11.42 25.16
N VAL A 504 -27.04 11.68 25.43
CA VAL A 504 -26.64 12.56 26.54
C VAL A 504 -26.63 13.99 26.01
N THR A 505 -27.61 14.80 26.41
CA THR A 505 -27.70 16.19 25.94
C THR A 505 -26.99 17.14 26.90
N LYS A 506 -26.01 17.90 26.39
CA LYS A 506 -25.18 18.83 27.17
C LYS A 506 -25.96 20.08 27.58
N ALA A 507 -25.96 20.37 28.88
CA ALA A 507 -26.20 21.72 29.39
C ALA A 507 -25.04 22.13 30.33
N ALA A 508 -23.83 22.23 29.75
CA ALA A 508 -22.59 22.75 30.35
C ALA A 508 -21.88 21.86 31.41
N VAL A 509 -20.76 22.38 31.95
CA VAL A 509 -19.44 21.71 32.10
C VAL A 509 -19.20 21.04 33.46
N GLY A 510 -18.75 19.77 33.47
CA GLY A 510 -17.92 19.21 34.54
C GLY A 510 -18.39 17.91 35.23
N GLY A 511 -17.88 16.76 34.79
CA GLY A 511 -18.05 15.42 35.39
C GLY A 511 -18.12 14.31 34.31
N SER A 512 -17.73 13.07 34.66
CA SER A 512 -17.79 11.93 33.74
C SER A 512 -19.10 11.15 33.91
N VAL A 513 -19.86 11.03 32.84
CA VAL A 513 -21.04 10.15 32.77
C VAL A 513 -20.61 8.86 32.11
N ILE A 514 -20.70 7.77 32.86
CA ILE A 514 -20.54 6.43 32.29
C ILE A 514 -21.94 5.89 32.02
N ALA A 515 -22.46 6.18 30.83
CA ALA A 515 -23.67 5.55 30.35
C ALA A 515 -23.30 4.17 29.77
N LYS A 516 -23.63 3.11 30.51
CA LYS A 516 -23.37 1.73 30.09
C LYS A 516 -24.68 0.98 30.00
N ILE A 517 -24.87 0.25 28.90
CA ILE A 517 -25.86 -0.82 28.87
C ILE A 517 -25.25 -1.97 29.68
N ALA A 518 -25.44 -1.93 31.00
CA ALA A 518 -24.94 -2.95 31.90
C ALA A 518 -26.02 -4.02 32.15
N GLU A 519 -25.59 -5.27 32.28
CA GLU A 519 -26.40 -6.43 32.68
C GLU A 519 -27.63 -6.81 31.84
N ILE A 520 -27.41 -7.85 31.04
CA ILE A 520 -28.43 -8.72 30.50
C ILE A 520 -28.84 -9.70 31.62
N ASN A 521 -30.01 -9.50 32.24
CA ASN A 521 -30.54 -10.49 33.18
C ASN A 521 -31.20 -11.62 32.38
N THR A 522 -30.40 -12.62 32.01
CA THR A 522 -30.86 -13.78 31.26
C THR A 522 -31.30 -14.88 32.23
N THR A 523 -32.55 -15.35 32.13
CA THR A 523 -32.89 -16.70 32.67
C THR A 523 -32.49 -17.82 31.72
N SER A 524 -31.96 -17.48 30.55
CA SER A 524 -31.27 -18.36 29.61
C SER A 524 -30.90 -17.45 28.44
N GLY A 525 -29.61 -17.30 28.16
CA GLY A 525 -29.12 -16.23 27.27
C GLY A 525 -29.66 -16.29 25.83
N LEU A 526 -29.45 -15.26 24.99
CA LEU A 526 -28.20 -14.56 24.73
C LEU A 526 -28.44 -13.28 23.88
N ALA A 527 -27.48 -12.34 23.82
CA ALA A 527 -27.47 -11.23 22.86
C ALA A 527 -26.07 -10.75 22.48
N CYS A 528 -25.98 -10.07 21.33
CA CYS A 528 -24.86 -9.23 20.93
C CYS A 528 -25.26 -7.77 21.03
N ALA A 529 -24.53 -7.02 21.86
CA ALA A 529 -24.62 -5.58 21.95
C ALA A 529 -23.31 -5.00 21.40
N ASP A 530 -23.41 -4.10 20.42
CA ASP A 530 -22.29 -3.26 20.02
C ASP A 530 -22.34 -2.02 20.91
N TYR A 531 -21.32 -1.84 21.74
CA TYR A 531 -21.24 -0.74 22.69
C TYR A 531 -20.33 0.34 22.12
N ARG A 532 -20.84 1.55 21.99
CA ARG A 532 -20.00 2.74 21.90
C ARG A 532 -19.87 3.35 23.28
N GLU A 533 -18.68 3.24 23.88
CA GLU A 533 -18.31 4.17 24.94
C GLU A 533 -18.17 5.57 24.32
N VAL A 534 -18.90 6.53 24.89
CA VAL A 534 -18.68 7.95 24.61
C VAL A 534 -17.82 8.47 25.76
N ASN A 535 -16.50 8.38 25.59
CA ASN A 535 -15.55 8.94 26.54
C ASN A 535 -15.30 10.40 26.20
N ASP A 536 -16.08 11.30 26.79
CA ASP A 536 -15.73 12.72 26.85
C ASP A 536 -16.36 13.36 28.09
N CYS A 537 -15.54 13.76 29.07
CA CYS A 537 -15.44 15.16 29.53
C CYS A 537 -14.81 15.36 30.95
N ASP A 538 -14.16 16.53 31.03
CA ASP A 538 -13.52 17.35 32.09
C ASP A 538 -14.31 17.53 33.44
N PRO A 539 -13.68 17.92 34.59
CA PRO A 539 -14.12 17.54 35.96
C PRO A 539 -14.71 18.64 36.91
N LEU A 540 -15.52 19.63 36.47
CA LEU A 540 -15.94 20.78 37.34
C LEU A 540 -17.47 21.03 37.66
N THR A 541 -18.27 20.00 38.01
CA THR A 541 -19.65 19.98 38.67
C THR A 541 -20.94 20.39 37.88
N PRO A 542 -22.19 20.00 38.29
CA PRO A 542 -22.81 18.66 38.51
C PRO A 542 -24.28 18.47 37.95
N CYS A 543 -24.85 17.25 38.08
CA CYS A 543 -26.24 16.73 37.84
C CYS A 543 -26.68 16.32 36.40
N TYR A 544 -27.16 15.06 36.24
CA TYR A 544 -27.46 14.39 34.96
C TYR A 544 -28.87 13.75 34.88
N ILE A 545 -29.48 13.74 33.68
CA ILE A 545 -30.64 12.89 33.34
C ILE A 545 -30.35 12.16 32.02
N ALA A 546 -30.50 10.85 31.99
CA ALA A 546 -30.39 10.03 30.80
C ALA A 546 -31.76 9.81 30.14
N THR A 547 -31.83 9.97 28.80
CA THR A 547 -33.07 9.72 28.06
C THR A 547 -32.84 8.67 26.98
N LEU A 548 -33.74 7.68 26.93
CA LEU A 548 -33.72 6.58 25.97
C LEU A 548 -34.78 6.85 24.89
N SER A 549 -34.44 6.69 23.61
CA SER A 549 -35.40 6.88 22.50
C SER A 549 -35.40 5.73 21.50
N TYR A 550 -36.58 5.44 20.94
CA TYR A 550 -36.84 4.43 19.91
C TYR A 550 -37.56 5.10 18.73
N GLY A 551 -37.26 4.68 17.49
CA GLY A 551 -37.69 5.37 16.28
C GLY A 551 -39.19 5.63 16.18
N GLY A 552 -39.55 6.90 15.94
CA GLY A 552 -40.91 7.31 15.57
C GLY A 552 -41.74 8.06 16.62
N GLY A 553 -41.12 8.78 17.56
CA GLY A 553 -41.82 9.74 18.44
C GLY A 553 -41.41 9.62 19.91
N PHE A 554 -41.38 10.76 20.61
CA PHE A 554 -41.05 10.83 22.03
C PHE A 554 -42.09 10.06 22.86
N LEU A 555 -41.71 8.94 23.47
CA LEU A 555 -42.56 8.22 24.42
C LEU A 555 -42.53 8.90 25.79
N GLN A 556 -43.71 9.07 26.40
CA GLN A 556 -43.84 9.54 27.79
C GLN A 556 -43.69 8.38 28.78
N PRO A 557 -43.25 8.64 30.03
CA PRO A 557 -42.98 7.60 31.02
C PRO A 557 -44.22 6.75 31.33
N GLY A 558 -44.13 5.41 31.17
CA GLY A 558 -45.09 4.44 31.71
C GLY A 558 -45.96 3.64 30.71
N GLN A 559 -45.72 3.67 29.39
CA GLN A 559 -46.52 2.89 28.44
C GLN A 559 -46.02 1.44 28.24
N ILE A 560 -46.93 0.49 28.44
CA ILE A 560 -46.83 -0.90 27.96
C ILE A 560 -47.54 -0.96 26.60
N LEU A 561 -46.82 -1.27 25.53
CA LEU A 561 -47.41 -1.45 24.19
C LEU A 561 -47.75 -2.94 23.98
N THR A 562 -49.02 -3.29 24.15
CA THR A 562 -49.57 -4.56 23.69
C THR A 562 -50.09 -4.39 22.25
N ASN A 563 -49.41 -4.94 21.25
CA ASN A 563 -49.90 -4.94 19.88
C ASN A 563 -51.07 -5.94 19.74
N SER A 564 -52.29 -5.42 19.59
CA SER A 564 -53.41 -6.17 19.03
C SER A 564 -53.33 -6.10 17.50
N PHE A 565 -53.17 -7.26 16.87
CA PHE A 565 -53.30 -7.45 15.42
C PHE A 565 -54.67 -6.98 14.91
N ASN A 566 -54.69 -6.35 13.74
CA ASN A 566 -55.80 -6.51 12.81
C ASN A 566 -55.22 -6.72 11.40
N PRO A 567 -55.45 -7.88 10.75
CA PRO A 567 -55.00 -8.14 9.39
C PRO A 567 -55.93 -7.37 8.43
N LEU A 568 -55.41 -6.91 7.29
CA LEU A 568 -56.15 -6.94 6.03
C LEU A 568 -55.24 -6.53 4.86
N CYS A 569 -55.30 -7.38 3.83
CA CYS A 569 -54.72 -7.24 2.51
C CYS A 569 -55.07 -5.92 1.80
N ILE A 570 -54.12 -5.33 1.07
CA ILE A 570 -53.92 -5.43 -0.41
C ILE A 570 -52.49 -4.98 -0.70
#